data_AF-A0A5L4VJP9-F1
#
_entry.id   AF-A0A5L4VJP9-F1
#
_cell.length_a   1.000
_cell.length_b   1.000
_cell.length_c   1.000
_cell.angle_alpha   90.00
_cell.angle_beta   90.00
_cell.angle_gamma   90.00
#
_symmetry.space_group_name_H-M   'P 1'
#
loop_
_entity.id
_entity.type
_entity.pdbx_description
1 polymer ?
#
loop_
_entity_poly.entity_id
_entity_poly.type
_entity_poly.pdbx_seq_one_letter_code
_entity_poly.pdbx_strand_id
1 'polypeptide(L)' 'MPVKKEALENEVKSPKQKNKEIYVDLAKFLYIGDEPYHHKDAKGKDYVFTKNDVIIMSEGEGARYFDYKNTLFKRTSNA' A
#
# COMPACT_ATOMS: atom_id res chain seq x y z
N MET A 1 51.79 -22.29 38.75
CA MET A 1 50.69 -21.34 38.47
C MET A 1 50.56 -21.18 36.97
N PRO A 2 49.44 -21.58 36.34
CA PRO A 2 49.25 -21.39 34.91
C PRO A 2 48.30 -20.22 34.60
N VAL A 3 48.83 -19.29 33.80
CA VAL A 3 48.27 -18.72 32.56
C VAL A 3 46.85 -18.10 32.61
N LYS A 4 46.84 -16.76 32.54
CA LYS A 4 45.76 -15.91 32.02
C LYS A 4 45.25 -16.39 30.67
N LYS A 5 43.93 -16.31 30.42
CA LYS A 5 43.36 -15.80 29.16
C LYS A 5 41.87 -15.51 29.33
N GLU A 6 41.56 -14.25 29.12
CA GLU A 6 40.23 -13.66 29.05
C GLU A 6 39.39 -14.40 27.99
N ALA A 7 38.17 -14.78 28.36
CA ALA A 7 37.18 -15.24 27.41
C ALA A 7 36.60 -14.02 26.68
N LEU A 8 37.23 -13.72 25.56
CA LEU A 8 36.80 -12.75 24.55
C LEU A 8 35.39 -13.08 24.06
N GLU A 9 34.51 -12.08 24.13
CA GLU A 9 33.60 -11.65 23.07
C GLU A 9 33.02 -12.74 22.16
N ASN A 10 31.74 -13.04 22.35
CA ASN A 10 30.87 -13.43 21.25
C ASN A 10 29.69 -12.44 21.19
N GLU A 11 29.98 -11.25 20.69
CA GLU A 11 28.94 -10.40 20.10
C GLU A 11 28.36 -11.15 18.90
N VAL A 12 27.23 -11.81 19.14
CA VAL A 12 26.37 -12.35 18.08
C VAL A 12 25.87 -11.16 17.28
N LYS A 13 26.59 -10.80 16.22
CA LYS A 13 26.13 -9.85 15.20
C LYS A 13 24.92 -10.46 14.51
N SER A 14 23.74 -10.10 15.00
CA SER A 14 22.46 -10.36 14.35
C SER A 14 22.54 -9.93 12.89
N PRO A 15 22.17 -10.79 11.92
CA PRO A 15 22.21 -10.42 10.51
C PRO A 15 21.25 -9.25 10.28
N LYS A 16 21.80 -8.10 9.86
CA LYS A 16 21.02 -6.95 9.39
C LYS A 16 20.03 -7.45 8.34
N GLN A 17 18.74 -7.45 8.68
CA GLN A 17 17.65 -7.72 7.75
C GLN A 17 17.84 -6.81 6.54
N LYS A 18 18.17 -7.39 5.38
CA LYS A 18 18.07 -6.70 4.10
C LYS A 18 16.61 -6.29 3.96
N ASN A 19 16.33 -4.99 3.87
CA ASN A 19 15.01 -4.49 3.51
C ASN A 19 14.59 -5.19 2.21
N LYS A 20 13.58 -6.07 2.29
CA LYS A 20 12.98 -6.64 1.10
C LYS A 20 12.30 -5.49 0.37
N GLU A 21 12.73 -5.22 -0.86
CA GLU A 21 12.01 -4.35 -1.77
C GLU A 21 10.66 -5.02 -2.09
N ILE A 22 9.56 -4.33 -1.80
CA ILE A 22 8.21 -4.81 -2.07
C ILE A 22 7.68 -3.96 -3.22
N TYR A 23 7.44 -4.62 -4.35
CA TYR A 23 6.79 -4.01 -5.51
C TYR A 23 5.29 -4.30 -5.43
N VAL A 24 4.49 -3.25 -5.64
CA VAL A 24 3.02 -3.31 -5.59
C VAL A 24 2.49 -2.69 -6.87
N ASP A 25 1.65 -3.42 -7.59
CA ASP A 25 0.95 -2.90 -8.75
C ASP A 25 -0.11 -1.88 -8.30
N LEU A 26 -0.18 -0.74 -8.98
CA LEU A 26 -1.12 0.34 -8.69
C LEU A 26 -2.14 0.53 -9.82
N ALA A 27 -3.37 0.79 -9.43
CA ALA A 27 -4.46 1.17 -10.31
C ALA A 27 -4.88 2.62 -10.07
N LYS A 28 -5.19 3.33 -11.15
CA LYS A 28 -5.61 4.74 -11.13
C LYS A 28 -7.02 4.90 -11.68
N PHE A 29 -7.88 5.52 -10.90
CA PHE A 29 -9.28 5.79 -11.23
C PHE A 29 -9.57 7.28 -11.18
N LEU A 30 -10.43 7.74 -12.08
CA LEU A 30 -11.00 9.08 -12.10
C LEU A 30 -12.46 8.99 -11.67
N TYR A 31 -12.87 9.76 -10.68
CA TYR A 31 -14.28 9.88 -10.33
C TYR A 31 -15.00 10.79 -11.33
N ILE A 32 -16.01 10.24 -12.00
CA ILE A 32 -16.77 10.92 -13.07
C ILE A 32 -18.21 11.24 -12.67
N GLY A 33 -18.64 10.85 -11.45
CA GLY A 33 -19.97 11.16 -10.94
C GLY A 33 -20.19 12.65 -10.69
N ASP A 34 -21.43 13.11 -10.83
CA ASP A 34 -21.79 14.51 -10.64
C ASP A 34 -21.99 14.90 -9.17
N GLU A 35 -22.42 13.96 -8.33
CA GLU A 35 -22.62 14.16 -6.89
C GLU A 35 -21.40 13.69 -6.07
N PRO A 36 -21.18 14.18 -4.84
CA PRO A 36 -20.15 13.64 -3.95
C PRO A 36 -20.40 12.17 -3.60
N TYR A 37 -19.37 11.33 -3.67
CA TYR A 37 -19.45 9.91 -3.31
C TYR A 37 -18.70 9.61 -2.02
N HIS A 38 -19.40 8.99 -1.06
CA HIS A 38 -18.81 8.53 0.19
C HIS A 38 -18.32 7.07 0.04
N HIS A 39 -17.02 6.87 0.21
CA HIS A 39 -16.39 5.57 0.20
C HIS A 39 -15.78 5.25 1.57
N LYS A 40 -16.11 4.08 2.10
CA LYS A 40 -15.47 3.55 3.30
C LYS A 40 -14.50 2.45 2.90
N ASP A 41 -13.23 2.58 3.28
CA ASP A 41 -12.23 1.57 3.02
C ASP A 41 -12.37 0.34 3.96
N ALA A 42 -11.60 -0.72 3.70
CA ALA A 42 -11.63 -1.93 4.52
C ALA A 42 -11.15 -1.71 5.97
N LYS A 43 -10.44 -0.61 6.25
CA LYS A 43 -9.99 -0.21 7.60
C LYS A 43 -11.03 0.67 8.30
N GLY A 44 -12.15 0.96 7.64
CA GLY A 44 -13.23 1.79 8.15
C GLY A 44 -12.98 3.29 8.04
N LYS A 45 -11.99 3.73 7.26
CA LYS A 45 -11.76 5.14 6.98
C LYS A 45 -12.69 5.62 5.88
N ASP A 46 -13.35 6.74 6.13
CA ASP A 46 -14.24 7.39 5.19
C ASP A 46 -13.48 8.38 4.28
N TYR A 47 -13.81 8.31 3.00
CA TYR A 47 -13.31 9.16 1.92
C TYR A 47 -14.49 9.77 1.19
N VAL A 48 -14.37 11.03 0.80
CA VAL A 48 -15.36 11.71 -0.04
C VAL A 48 -14.70 12.03 -1.36
N PHE A 49 -15.26 11.53 -2.46
CA PHE A 49 -14.78 11.80 -3.81
C PHE A 49 -15.71 12.80 -4.49
N THR A 50 -15.09 13.78 -5.14
CA THR A 50 -15.71 14.85 -5.91
C THR A 50 -15.28 14.74 -7.37
N LYS A 51 -16.09 15.29 -8.28
CA LYS A 51 -15.91 15.11 -9.73
C LYS A 51 -14.48 15.49 -10.16
N ASN A 52 -13.86 14.61 -10.95
CA ASN A 52 -12.47 14.67 -11.40
C ASN A 52 -11.41 14.33 -10.35
N ASP A 53 -11.78 13.88 -9.16
CA ASP A 53 -10.81 13.34 -8.21
C ASP A 53 -10.13 12.09 -8.77
N VAL A 54 -8.83 12.00 -8.49
CA VAL A 54 -7.98 10.89 -8.89
C VAL A 54 -7.75 10.00 -7.68
N ILE A 55 -8.19 8.75 -7.79
CA ILE A 55 -8.01 7.72 -6.77
C ILE A 55 -6.90 6.79 -7.24
N ILE A 56 -5.88 6.63 -6.40
CA ILE A 56 -4.80 5.67 -6.61
C ILE A 56 -4.87 4.64 -5.49
N MET A 57 -4.87 3.37 -5.86
CA MET A 57 -4.88 2.26 -4.92
C MET A 57 -4.14 1.06 -5.48
N SER A 58 -3.77 0.13 -4.61
CA SER A 58 -3.18 -1.13 -5.04
C SER A 58 -4.16 -1.94 -5.89
N GLU A 59 -3.64 -2.58 -6.93
CA GLU A 59 -4.34 -3.63 -7.66
C GLU A 59 -4.82 -4.73 -6.70
N GLY A 60 -6.06 -5.19 -6.88
CA GLY A 60 -6.71 -6.11 -5.95
C GLY A 60 -8.23 -5.94 -5.88
N GLU A 61 -8.83 -6.40 -4.78
CA GLU A 61 -10.29 -6.39 -4.59
C GLU A 61 -10.87 -4.97 -4.61
N GLY A 62 -10.18 -4.00 -4.01
CA GLY A 62 -10.57 -2.59 -4.04
C GLY A 62 -10.63 -2.05 -5.48
N ALA A 63 -9.58 -2.26 -6.27
CA ALA A 63 -9.55 -1.84 -7.67
C ALA A 63 -10.67 -2.50 -8.49
N ARG A 64 -10.92 -3.80 -8.29
CA ARG A 64 -12.02 -4.53 -8.95
C ARG A 64 -13.40 -3.97 -8.61
N TYR A 65 -13.61 -3.53 -7.36
CA TYR A 65 -14.86 -2.89 -6.97
C TYR A 65 -15.08 -1.56 -7.71
N PHE A 66 -14.02 -0.77 -7.88
CA PHE A 66 -14.09 0.50 -8.63
C PHE A 66 -14.30 0.23 -10.13
N ASP A 67 -13.64 -0.79 -10.69
CA ASP A 67 -13.86 -1.25 -12.07
C ASP A 67 -15.32 -1.71 -12.30
N TYR A 68 -15.94 -2.40 -11.34
CA TYR A 68 -17.36 -2.77 -11.41
C TYR A 68 -18.28 -1.54 -11.42
N LYS A 69 -17.92 -0.49 -10.67
CA LYS A 69 -18.64 0.80 -10.64
C LYS A 69 -18.19 1.75 -11.77
N ASN A 70 -18.08 1.23 -12.99
CA ASN A 70 -17.61 1.98 -14.17
C ASN A 70 -18.45 3.21 -14.53
N THR A 71 -19.68 3.31 -14.03
CA THR A 71 -20.55 4.49 -14.18
C THR A 71 -20.11 5.67 -13.32
N LEU A 72 -19.37 5.40 -12.23
CA LEU A 72 -18.88 6.40 -11.28
C LEU A 72 -17.37 6.58 -11.37
N PHE A 73 -16.64 5.52 -11.72
CA PHE A 73 -15.18 5.52 -11.74
C PHE A 73 -14.68 5.07 -13.12
N LYS A 74 -13.83 5.88 -13.73
CA LYS A 74 -13.15 5.54 -14.99
C LYS A 74 -11.70 5.21 -14.71
N ARG A 75 -11.28 3.99 -15.03
CA ARG A 75 -9.88 3.59 -14.97
C ARG A 75 -9.08 4.38 -16.03
N THR A 76 -8.01 5.06 -15.62
CA THR A 76 -7.27 5.99 -16.49
C THR A 76 -5.94 5.44 -16.99
N SER A 77 -5.27 4.58 -16.22
CA SER A 77 -4.10 3.77 -16.62
C SER A 77 -3.57 3.02 -15.40
N ASN A 78 -2.64 2.08 -15.60
CA ASN A 78 -1.75 1.65 -14.51
C ASN A 78 -0.79 2.82 -14.22
N ALA A 79 -0.60 3.14 -12.94
CA ALA A 79 0.30 4.19 -12.47
C ALA A 79 1.65 3.60 -12.09
#